data_AF-A0A2U2RNN2-F1
#
_entry.id   AF-A0A2U2RNN2-F1
#
_cell.length_a   1.000
_cell.length_b   1.000
_cell.length_c   1.000
_cell.angle_alpha   90.00
_cell.angle_beta   90.00
_cell.angle_gamma   90.00
#
_symmetry.space_group_name_H-M   'P 1'
#
loop_
_entity.id
_entity.type
_entity.pdbx_description
1 polymer ?
#
loop_
_entity_poly.entity_id
_entity_poly.type
_entity_poly.pdbx_seq_one_letter_code
_entity_poly.pdbx_strand_id
1 'polypeptide(L)'
;MFRIRHLAAIAAVGLAGAVSAPAAVAAPATPAASESEGSTISPVAYADRTMREFGVGNDIDFNRDTTAAARSNIVKHEGAAKHWHRTDVQGAAGHVYVTYENTTTGDVLTLGVKTVTNMEGDHLVNQAA
;
A
#
# COMPACT_ATOMS: atom_id res chain seq x y z
N MET A 1 12.15 27.61 -6.04
CA MET A 1 11.79 27.80 -7.45
C MET A 1 10.47 27.08 -7.71
N PHE A 2 9.37 27.84 -7.82
CA PHE A 2 8.06 27.31 -8.19
C PHE A 2 7.90 27.34 -9.72
N ARG A 3 7.36 26.28 -10.33
CA ARG A 3 6.94 26.29 -11.74
C ARG A 3 5.49 25.84 -11.84
N ILE A 4 4.62 26.81 -12.09
CA ILE A 4 3.23 26.63 -12.52
C ILE A 4 3.22 26.79 -14.05
N ARG A 5 2.52 25.90 -14.76
CA ARG A 5 2.02 26.11 -16.15
C ARG A 5 0.64 25.43 -16.26
N HIS A 6 -0.44 26.22 -16.15
CA HIS A 6 -1.45 26.52 -17.19
C HIS A 6 -2.14 25.29 -17.81
N LEU A 7 -3.41 25.01 -17.43
CA LEU A 7 -4.68 25.54 -17.98
C LEU A 7 -5.13 24.83 -19.26
N ALA A 8 -6.19 24.04 -19.15
CA ALA A 8 -7.17 23.83 -20.21
C ALA A 8 -8.56 23.89 -19.58
N ALA A 9 -9.20 25.05 -19.71
CA ALA A 9 -10.61 25.25 -19.42
C ALA A 9 -11.42 24.73 -20.61
N ILE A 10 -12.40 23.87 -20.36
CA ILE A 10 -13.40 23.47 -21.36
C ILE A 10 -14.75 23.97 -20.83
N ALA A 11 -15.23 25.04 -21.43
CA ALA A 11 -16.58 25.54 -21.24
C ALA A 11 -17.53 24.76 -22.14
N ALA A 12 -18.54 24.12 -21.56
CA ALA A 12 -19.70 23.61 -22.29
C ALA A 12 -20.96 24.16 -21.61
N VAL A 13 -21.58 25.16 -22.24
CA VAL A 13 -22.94 25.60 -21.93
C VAL A 13 -23.85 25.00 -22.99
N GLY A 14 -24.78 24.15 -22.56
CA GLY A 14 -25.80 23.52 -23.40
C GLY A 14 -27.01 23.15 -22.54
N LEU A 15 -28.16 23.69 -22.93
CA LEU A 15 -29.39 23.89 -22.17
C LEU A 15 -30.37 22.71 -22.38
N ALA A 16 -30.79 22.00 -21.32
CA ALA A 16 -32.05 21.24 -21.25
C ALA A 16 -32.19 20.61 -19.85
N GLY A 17 -33.31 20.88 -19.17
CA GLY A 17 -33.54 20.41 -17.81
C GLY A 17 -33.83 18.91 -17.69
N ALA A 18 -33.39 18.33 -16.58
CA ALA A 18 -34.07 17.33 -15.77
C ALA A 18 -33.13 16.96 -14.60
N VAL A 19 -33.70 16.82 -13.40
CA VAL A 19 -33.08 16.39 -12.13
C VAL A 19 -31.75 15.62 -12.32
N SER A 20 -30.63 16.25 -11.94
CA SER A 20 -29.33 15.59 -11.89
C SER A 20 -29.16 14.89 -10.55
N ALA A 21 -29.19 13.56 -10.57
CA ALA A 21 -28.59 12.73 -9.55
C ALA A 21 -27.07 13.00 -9.51
N PRO A 22 -26.40 12.92 -8.35
CA PRO A 22 -24.95 13.08 -8.30
C PRO A 22 -24.29 11.94 -9.09
N ALA A 23 -23.62 12.29 -10.18
CA ALA A 23 -22.76 11.39 -10.92
C ALA A 23 -21.64 10.94 -9.98
N ALA A 24 -21.64 9.64 -9.64
CA ALA A 24 -20.57 9.01 -8.89
C ALA A 24 -19.26 9.25 -9.64
N VAL A 25 -18.35 9.98 -9.00
CA VAL A 25 -16.96 10.14 -9.43
C VAL A 25 -16.40 8.72 -9.54
N ALA A 26 -16.05 8.30 -10.75
CA ALA A 26 -15.37 7.04 -10.97
C ALA A 26 -14.04 7.10 -10.23
N ALA A 27 -13.97 6.43 -9.08
CA ALA A 27 -12.72 6.20 -8.38
C ALA A 27 -11.74 5.47 -9.31
N PRO A 28 -10.43 5.72 -9.20
CA PRO A 28 -9.45 4.94 -9.94
C PRO A 28 -9.64 3.47 -9.57
N ALA A 29 -9.93 2.64 -10.57
CA ALA A 29 -9.98 1.20 -10.41
C ALA A 29 -8.57 0.72 -10.10
N THR A 30 -8.27 0.48 -8.83
CA THR A 30 -7.07 -0.24 -8.42
C THR A 30 -7.13 -1.62 -9.09
N PRO A 31 -6.16 -2.00 -9.94
CA PRO A 31 -6.20 -3.31 -10.57
C PRO A 31 -6.17 -4.37 -9.47
N ALA A 32 -7.21 -5.20 -9.42
CA ALA A 32 -7.23 -6.38 -8.58
C ALA A 32 -6.10 -7.30 -9.06
N ALA A 33 -5.08 -7.48 -8.22
CA ALA A 33 -4.01 -8.42 -8.47
C ALA A 33 -4.62 -9.81 -8.72
N SER A 34 -4.39 -10.39 -9.90
CA SER A 34 -4.86 -11.73 -10.22
C SER A 34 -4.17 -12.75 -9.32
N GLU A 35 -4.95 -13.39 -8.44
CA GLU A 35 -4.48 -14.43 -7.53
C GLU A 35 -4.35 -15.75 -8.32
N SER A 36 -3.12 -16.24 -8.51
CA SER A 36 -2.89 -17.59 -9.04
C SER A 36 -3.12 -18.62 -7.93
N GLU A 37 -3.94 -19.63 -8.26
CA GLU A 37 -4.40 -20.68 -7.35
C GLU A 37 -3.30 -21.67 -6.94
N GLY A 38 -3.05 -21.67 -5.64
CA GLY A 38 -2.17 -22.52 -4.85
C GLY A 38 -2.08 -21.76 -3.53
N SER A 39 -2.35 -22.36 -2.37
CA SER A 39 -2.51 -21.63 -1.08
C SER A 39 -1.25 -20.82 -0.71
N THR A 40 -1.13 -19.65 -1.32
CA THR A 40 0.06 -18.81 -1.40
C THR A 40 -0.47 -17.44 -1.06
N ILE A 41 -0.24 -17.01 0.17
CA ILE A 41 -0.62 -15.66 0.61
C ILE A 41 -0.08 -14.65 -0.43
N SER A 42 -0.94 -13.78 -0.94
CA SER A 42 -0.52 -12.79 -1.91
C SER A 42 0.52 -11.84 -1.29
N PRO A 43 1.41 -11.22 -2.09
CA PRO A 43 2.39 -10.26 -1.55
C PRO A 43 1.78 -9.14 -0.73
N VAL A 44 0.61 -8.66 -1.14
CA VAL A 44 -0.13 -7.63 -0.40
C VAL A 44 -0.64 -8.18 0.94
N ALA A 45 -1.23 -9.38 0.93
CA ALA A 45 -1.70 -10.01 2.16
C ALA A 45 -0.55 -10.35 3.12
N TYR A 46 0.63 -10.68 2.59
CA TYR A 46 1.84 -10.87 3.39
C TYR A 46 2.25 -9.57 4.10
N ALA A 47 2.33 -8.44 3.37
CA ALA A 47 2.64 -7.14 3.97
C ALA A 47 1.60 -6.74 5.04
N ASP A 48 0.32 -6.96 4.78
CA ASP A 48 -0.75 -6.66 5.73
C ASP A 48 -0.64 -7.51 7.01
N ARG A 49 -0.29 -8.79 6.87
CA ARG A 49 -0.06 -9.69 8.00
C ARG A 49 1.09 -9.18 8.86
N THR A 50 2.22 -8.83 8.25
CA THR A 50 3.38 -8.29 8.98
C THR A 50 3.04 -6.99 9.73
N MET A 51 2.32 -6.06 9.10
CA MET A 51 1.90 -4.82 9.77
C MET A 51 0.92 -5.08 10.91
N ARG A 52 0.08 -6.11 10.80
CA ARG A 52 -0.80 -6.54 11.89
C ARG A 52 -0.01 -7.14 13.04
N GLU A 53 0.95 -8.03 12.77
CA GLU A 53 1.84 -8.63 13.77
C GLU A 53 2.62 -7.55 14.54
N PHE A 54 3.15 -6.56 13.82
CA PHE A 54 3.76 -5.38 14.42
C PHE A 54 2.78 -4.60 15.31
N GLY A 55 1.59 -4.28 14.81
CA GLY A 55 0.59 -3.51 15.55
C GLY A 55 0.06 -4.22 16.80
N VAL A 56 0.02 -5.55 16.81
CA VAL A 56 -0.36 -6.33 18.01
C VAL A 56 0.81 -6.66 18.94
N GLY A 57 2.05 -6.36 18.55
CA GLY A 57 3.25 -6.70 19.33
C GLY A 57 3.59 -8.20 19.33
N ASN A 58 3.28 -8.91 18.24
CA ASN A 58 3.63 -10.32 18.09
C ASN A 58 5.05 -10.46 17.54
N ASP A 59 6.03 -10.30 18.42
CA ASP A 59 7.45 -10.28 18.04
C ASP A 59 7.93 -11.59 17.40
N ILE A 60 7.34 -12.73 17.75
CA ILE A 60 7.77 -14.04 17.21
C ILE A 60 7.43 -14.13 15.73
N ASP A 61 6.16 -13.91 15.37
CA ASP A 61 5.72 -13.97 13.98
C ASP A 61 6.30 -12.81 13.17
N PHE A 62 6.35 -11.61 13.75
CA PHE A 62 6.97 -10.45 13.13
C PHE A 62 8.45 -10.68 12.80
N ASN A 63 9.21 -11.31 13.70
CA ASN A 63 10.61 -11.65 13.45
C ASN A 63 10.77 -12.73 12.37
N ARG A 64 9.84 -13.69 12.28
CA ARG A 64 9.85 -14.73 11.26
C ARG A 64 9.56 -14.15 9.86
N ASP A 65 8.65 -13.18 9.80
CA ASP A 65 8.10 -12.65 8.55
C ASP A 65 8.85 -11.39 8.05
N THR A 66 9.97 -11.00 8.68
CA THR A 66 10.74 -9.80 8.29
C THR A 66 12.24 -10.06 8.19
N THR A 67 12.88 -9.47 7.17
CA THR A 67 14.33 -9.30 7.16
C THR A 67 14.74 -8.38 8.30
N ALA A 68 15.97 -8.51 8.80
CA ALA A 68 16.52 -7.59 9.80
C ALA A 68 16.45 -6.12 9.35
N ALA A 69 16.62 -5.85 8.06
CA ALA A 69 16.53 -4.51 7.48
C ALA A 69 15.08 -3.98 7.46
N ALA A 70 14.11 -4.76 6.96
CA ALA A 70 12.70 -4.37 6.96
C ALA A 70 12.20 -4.15 8.39
N ARG A 71 12.56 -5.07 9.30
CA ARG A 71 12.25 -4.97 10.72
C ARG A 71 12.78 -3.69 11.34
N SER A 72 14.07 -3.42 11.15
CA SER A 72 14.69 -2.20 11.68
C SER A 72 14.02 -0.94 11.15
N ASN A 73 13.48 -0.96 9.93
CA ASN A 73 12.74 0.18 9.40
C ASN A 73 11.36 0.32 10.07
N ILE A 74 10.62 -0.77 10.20
CA ILE A 74 9.28 -0.79 10.80
C ILE A 74 9.32 -0.38 12.28
N VAL A 75 10.26 -0.90 13.07
CA VAL A 75 10.34 -0.63 14.52
C VAL A 75 10.69 0.81 14.87
N LYS A 76 11.24 1.61 13.92
CA LYS A 76 11.42 3.06 14.13
C LYS A 76 10.11 3.79 14.39
N HIS A 77 8.98 3.15 14.07
CA HIS A 77 7.64 3.70 14.23
C HIS A 77 6.83 3.01 15.33
N GLU A 78 7.49 2.38 16.31
CA GLU A 78 6.84 1.66 17.42
C GLU A 78 5.80 2.51 18.20
N GLY A 79 6.06 3.82 18.34
CA GLY A 79 5.19 4.76 19.04
C GLY A 79 3.79 4.92 18.42
N ALA A 80 3.59 4.46 17.19
CA ALA A 80 2.31 4.54 16.49
C ALA A 80 1.92 3.22 15.79
N ALA A 81 2.43 2.08 16.27
CA ALA A 81 2.30 0.76 15.63
C ALA A 81 0.86 0.32 15.29
N LYS A 82 -0.18 0.88 15.91
CA LYS A 82 -1.58 0.46 15.77
C LYS A 82 -2.39 1.23 14.73
N HIS A 83 -1.82 2.28 14.13
CA HIS A 83 -2.58 3.27 13.36
C HIS A 83 -2.20 3.30 11.88
N TRP A 84 -1.85 2.16 11.30
CA TRP A 84 -1.45 2.07 9.89
C TRP A 84 -2.64 1.81 8.96
N HIS A 85 -2.71 2.62 7.90
CA HIS A 85 -3.67 2.45 6.82
C HIS A 85 -2.91 2.27 5.50
N ARG A 86 -3.27 1.26 4.71
CA ARG A 86 -2.66 1.07 3.38
C ARG A 86 -3.21 2.12 2.41
N THR A 87 -2.31 2.84 1.75
CA THR A 87 -2.65 3.94 0.82
C THR A 87 -2.30 3.61 -0.63
N ASP A 88 -1.31 2.76 -0.90
CA ASP A 88 -0.89 2.41 -2.26
C ASP A 88 -0.41 0.96 -2.37
N VAL A 89 -0.54 0.38 -3.56
CA VAL A 89 0.03 -0.90 -3.98
C VAL A 89 0.59 -0.75 -5.38
N GLN A 90 1.92 -0.87 -5.50
CA GLN A 90 2.62 -0.80 -6.78
C GLN A 90 3.28 -2.13 -7.11
N GLY A 91 2.89 -2.73 -8.23
CA GLY A 91 3.60 -3.88 -8.81
C GLY A 91 4.85 -3.47 -9.56
N ALA A 92 5.94 -4.22 -9.38
CA ALA A 92 7.18 -4.12 -10.15
C ALA A 92 7.64 -5.53 -10.57
N ALA A 93 8.57 -5.62 -11.52
CA ALA A 93 9.10 -6.92 -11.94
C ALA A 93 9.77 -7.64 -10.74
N GLY A 94 9.16 -8.74 -10.28
CA GLY A 94 9.67 -9.53 -9.15
C GLY A 94 9.29 -9.02 -7.75
N HIS A 95 8.57 -7.91 -7.64
CA HIS A 95 8.24 -7.28 -6.36
C HIS A 95 6.86 -6.60 -6.35
N VAL A 96 6.24 -6.53 -5.18
CA VAL A 96 5.10 -5.66 -4.90
C VAL A 96 5.50 -4.71 -3.77
N TYR A 97 5.31 -3.42 -3.97
CA TYR A 97 5.51 -2.40 -2.95
C TYR A 97 4.15 -1.98 -2.38
N VAL A 98 4.02 -2.01 -1.07
CA VAL A 98 2.80 -1.65 -0.35
C VAL A 98 3.11 -0.46 0.54
N THR A 99 2.40 0.65 0.34
CA THR A 99 2.59 1.87 1.12
C THR A 99 1.52 1.98 2.18
N TYR A 100 1.95 2.30 3.39
CA TYR A 100 1.13 2.55 4.57
C TYR A 100 1.35 3.97 5.06
N GLU A 101 0.28 4.61 5.50
CA GLU A 101 0.29 5.89 6.20
C GLU A 101 -0.20 5.68 7.63
N ASN A 102 0.49 6.29 8.59
CA ASN A 102 0.07 6.30 9.97
C ASN A 102 -0.96 7.40 10.19
N THR A 103 -2.19 7.04 10.54
CA THR A 103 -3.28 8.01 10.70
C THR A 103 -3.16 8.89 11.94
N THR A 104 -2.20 8.62 12.83
CA THR A 104 -1.92 9.43 14.01
C THR A 104 -0.71 10.33 13.81
N THR A 105 0.38 9.83 13.25
CA THR A 105 1.63 10.60 13.08
C THR A 105 1.78 11.22 11.69
N GLY A 106 1.07 10.71 10.68
CA GLY A 106 1.27 11.06 9.27
C GLY A 106 2.51 10.40 8.64
N ASP A 107 3.17 9.49 9.37
CA ASP A 107 4.35 8.78 8.86
C ASP A 107 3.98 7.90 7.67
N VAL A 108 4.87 7.83 6.68
CA VAL A 108 4.71 6.95 5.51
C VAL A 108 5.76 5.86 5.55
N LEU A 109 5.32 4.62 5.35
CA LEU A 109 6.15 3.43 5.31
C LEU A 109 5.80 2.62 4.06
N THR A 110 6.79 2.30 3.24
CA THR A 110 6.61 1.40 2.10
C THR A 110 7.36 0.10 2.32
N LEU A 111 6.65 -1.02 2.18
CA LEU A 111 7.17 -2.37 2.29
C LEU A 111 7.28 -3.01 0.92
N GLY A 112 8.48 -3.47 0.54
CA GLY A 112 8.65 -4.27 -0.66
C GLY A 112 8.54 -5.75 -0.35
N VAL A 113 7.76 -6.49 -1.11
CA VAL A 113 7.57 -7.94 -0.96
C VAL A 113 7.98 -8.62 -2.26
N LYS A 114 8.86 -9.62 -2.18
CA LYS A 114 9.24 -10.43 -3.35
C LYS A 114 8.06 -11.24 -3.85
N THR A 115 7.83 -11.26 -5.16
CA THR A 115 6.83 -12.13 -5.79
C THR A 115 7.48 -13.49 -6.08
N VAL A 116 7.35 -14.44 -5.15
CA VAL A 116 7.83 -15.82 -5.33
C VAL A 116 6.67 -16.80 -5.16
N THR A 117 6.79 -17.99 -5.75
CA THR A 117 5.72 -19.00 -5.79
C THR A 117 5.43 -19.64 -4.42
N ASN A 118 6.22 -19.35 -3.39
CA ASN A 118 6.04 -19.83 -2.01
C ASN A 118 6.36 -18.71 -1.02
N MET A 119 5.34 -18.17 -0.35
CA MET A 119 5.45 -16.99 0.52
C MET A 119 5.62 -17.35 2.01
N GLU A 120 6.14 -18.55 2.31
CA GLU A 120 6.58 -18.91 3.66
C GLU A 120 8.00 -18.38 3.92
N GLY A 121 8.23 -17.76 5.08
CA GLY A 121 9.54 -17.20 5.45
C GLY A 121 9.75 -15.74 5.02
N ASP A 122 11.01 -15.29 5.02
CA ASP A 122 11.42 -13.88 4.90
C ASP A 122 11.40 -13.34 3.45
N HIS A 123 10.32 -12.65 3.09
CA HIS A 123 10.11 -12.11 1.73
C HIS A 123 10.10 -10.59 1.66
N LEU A 124 10.28 -9.91 2.80
CA LEU A 124 10.30 -8.45 2.87
C LEU A 124 11.67 -7.90 2.49
N VAL A 125 11.70 -7.15 1.39
CA VAL A 125 12.85 -6.34 1.00
C VAL A 125 12.68 -4.92 1.50
N ASN A 126 13.79 -4.34 1.99
CA ASN A 126 13.88 -2.89 2.14
C ASN A 126 13.65 -2.27 0.75
N GLN A 127 12.98 -1.11 0.67
CA GLN A 127 12.83 -0.41 -0.59
C GLN A 127 14.20 -0.31 -1.26
N ALA A 128 14.28 -0.70 -2.53
CA ALA A 128 15.40 -0.30 -3.36
C ALA A 128 15.47 1.24 -3.26
N ALA A 129 16.63 1.72 -2.80
CA ALA A 129 16.93 3.13 -2.61
C ALA A 129 16.71 3.94 -3.90
#